data_AF-A0A6A3V2K7-F1
#
_entry.id   AF-A0A6A3V2K7-F1
#
_cell.length_a   1.000
_cell.length_b   1.000
_cell.length_c   1.000
_cell.angle_alpha   90.00
_cell.angle_beta   90.00
_cell.angle_gamma   90.00
#
_symmetry.space_group_name_H-M   'P 1'
#
loop_
_entity.id
_entity.type
_entity.pdbx_description
1 polymer ?
#
loop_
_entity_poly.entity_id
_entity_poly.type
_entity_poly.pdbx_seq_one_letter_code
_entity_poly.pdbx_strand_id
1 'polypeptide(L)'
;MGRKLWIQVVDEDTRDAFNNTAVFSIPTSDGVNDVGDLRREVYNMLPDTKNSDLSAAAQLRIYANKTTYEDKNDRALKSSDLVKNLGQDAASALIVEVPASP
;
A
#
# COMPACT_ATOMS: atom_id res chain seq x y z
N MET A 1 -4.08 18.93 12.72
CA MET A 1 -2.96 18.65 11.81
C MET A 1 -3.21 17.29 11.19
N GLY A 2 -3.39 17.20 9.87
CA GLY A 2 -3.65 15.93 9.20
C GLY A 2 -2.46 15.00 9.33
N ARG A 3 -2.70 13.76 9.73
CA ARG A 3 -1.65 12.75 9.76
C ARG A 3 -1.28 12.33 8.34
N LYS A 4 -0.03 11.90 8.18
CA LYS A 4 0.48 11.32 6.94
C LYS A 4 0.77 9.83 7.15
N LEU A 5 0.54 9.04 6.11
CA LEU A 5 0.90 7.63 6.07
C LEU A 5 1.94 7.44 4.97
N TRP A 6 3.12 6.98 5.34
CA TRP A 6 4.21 6.71 4.42
C TRP A 6 4.06 5.31 3.82
N ILE A 7 4.21 5.22 2.51
CA ILE A 7 4.05 3.99 1.75
C ILE A 7 5.11 3.87 0.66
N GLN A 8 5.45 2.62 0.34
CA GLN A 8 6.27 2.24 -0.79
C GLN A 8 5.48 1.24 -1.65
N VAL A 9 5.41 1.49 -2.94
CA VAL A 9 4.74 0.58 -3.88
C VAL A 9 5.79 -0.28 -4.57
N VAL A 10 5.57 -1.58 -4.57
CA VAL A 10 6.45 -2.57 -5.18
C VAL A 10 5.66 -3.46 -6.13
N ASP A 11 6.35 -4.02 -7.11
CA ASP A 11 5.81 -4.96 -8.07
C ASP A 11 6.04 -6.41 -7.59
N GLU A 12 5.06 -7.30 -7.71
CA GLU A 12 5.18 -8.69 -7.22
C GLU A 12 6.26 -9.49 -7.96
N ASP A 13 6.39 -9.32 -9.28
CA ASP A 13 7.31 -10.08 -10.12
C ASP A 13 8.76 -9.72 -9.84
N THR A 14 9.04 -8.42 -9.80
CA THR A 14 10.40 -7.90 -9.65
C THR A 14 10.77 -7.64 -8.19
N ARG A 15 9.78 -7.42 -7.33
CA ARG A 15 9.95 -6.86 -5.96
C ARG A 15 10.64 -5.51 -5.92
N ASP A 16 10.77 -4.87 -7.07
CA ASP A 16 11.33 -3.54 -7.22
C ASP A 16 10.22 -2.49 -7.10
N ALA A 17 10.63 -1.22 -7.03
CA ALA A 17 9.68 -0.12 -6.97
C ALA A 17 8.79 -0.11 -8.21
N PHE A 18 7.47 -0.23 -8.00
CA PHE A 18 6.49 -0.24 -9.09
C PHE A 18 6.57 1.07 -9.88
N ASN A 19 6.77 1.00 -11.20
CA ASN A 19 6.98 2.17 -12.06
C ASN A 19 8.05 3.15 -11.53
N ASN A 20 9.09 2.63 -10.84
CA ASN A 20 10.15 3.45 -10.22
C ASN A 20 9.60 4.49 -9.22
N THR A 21 8.51 4.16 -8.53
CA THR A 21 7.86 5.03 -7.55
C THR A 21 8.71 5.13 -6.28
N ALA A 22 9.07 6.35 -5.89
CA ALA A 22 9.75 6.60 -4.62
C ALA A 22 8.80 6.34 -3.43
N VAL A 23 9.33 6.20 -2.21
CA VAL A 23 8.50 6.21 -0.99
C VAL A 23 7.79 7.56 -0.90
N PHE A 24 6.46 7.55 -0.74
CA PHE A 24 5.65 8.77 -0.66
C PHE A 24 4.67 8.70 0.50
N SER A 25 4.10 9.85 0.85
CA SER A 25 3.17 9.97 1.97
C SER A 25 1.78 10.35 1.47
N ILE A 26 0.74 9.65 1.93
CA ILE A 26 -0.65 10.01 1.69
C ILE A 26 -1.24 10.73 2.92
N PRO A 27 -2.05 11.79 2.73
CA PRO A 27 -2.74 12.43 3.84
C PRO A 27 -3.90 11.55 4.34
N THR A 28 -3.95 11.24 5.63
CA THR A 28 -5.00 10.40 6.23
C THR A 28 -6.18 11.22 6.74
N SER A 29 -6.38 12.43 6.21
CA SER A 29 -7.07 13.50 6.96
C SER A 29 -8.57 13.27 7.18
N ASP A 30 -9.26 12.45 6.38
CA ASP A 30 -10.72 12.23 6.58
C ASP A 30 -11.30 10.89 6.06
N GLY A 31 -10.48 9.96 5.56
CA GLY A 31 -11.04 8.78 4.89
C GLY A 31 -10.20 7.51 4.89
N VAL A 32 -9.05 7.48 5.58
CA VAL A 32 -8.17 6.31 5.62
C VAL A 32 -8.03 5.83 7.05
N ASN A 33 -8.93 4.94 7.48
CA ASN A 33 -8.94 4.40 8.84
C ASN A 33 -8.39 2.97 8.89
N ASP A 34 -8.67 2.21 7.84
CA ASP A 34 -8.26 0.82 7.70
C ASP A 34 -7.50 0.57 6.38
N VAL A 35 -7.04 -0.68 6.23
CA VAL A 35 -6.31 -1.14 5.05
C VAL A 35 -7.20 -1.14 3.80
N GLY A 36 -8.51 -1.34 3.93
CA GLY A 36 -9.46 -1.29 2.82
C GLY A 36 -9.54 0.11 2.21
N ASP A 37 -9.66 1.13 3.05
CA ASP A 37 -9.62 2.53 2.64
C ASP A 37 -8.26 2.88 1.99
N LEU A 38 -7.17 2.44 2.62
CA LEU A 38 -5.81 2.64 2.13
C LEU A 38 -5.62 2.06 0.73
N ARG A 39 -6.06 0.82 0.50
CA ARG A 39 -5.95 0.16 -0.82
C ARG A 39 -6.62 0.99 -1.90
N ARG A 40 -7.81 1.53 -1.63
CA ARG A 40 -8.55 2.37 -2.60
C ARG A 40 -7.81 3.67 -2.90
N GLU A 41 -7.28 4.33 -1.88
CA GLU A 41 -6.49 5.56 -2.06
C GLU A 41 -5.23 5.33 -2.88
N VAL A 42 -4.44 4.31 -2.53
CA VAL A 42 -3.21 3.98 -3.29
C VAL A 42 -3.55 3.61 -4.73
N TYR A 43 -4.59 2.79 -4.93
CA TYR A 43 -5.05 2.40 -6.25
C TYR A 43 -5.43 3.60 -7.13
N ASN A 44 -6.11 4.60 -6.57
CA ASN A 44 -6.48 5.84 -7.28
C ASN A 44 -5.27 6.72 -7.64
N MET A 45 -4.18 6.63 -6.87
CA MET A 45 -2.94 7.38 -7.11
C MET A 45 -2.05 6.74 -8.18
N LEU A 46 -2.17 5.43 -8.40
CA LEU A 46 -1.33 4.74 -9.38
C LEU A 46 -1.74 5.15 -10.82
N PRO A 47 -0.79 5.62 -11.66
CA PRO A 47 -1.10 6.22 -12.95
C PRO A 47 -1.59 5.22 -14.01
N ASP A 48 -1.26 3.93 -13.87
CA ASP A 48 -1.54 2.87 -14.86
C ASP A 48 -2.79 2.02 -14.55
N THR A 49 -3.35 2.18 -13.34
CA THR A 49 -4.51 1.37 -12.88
C THR A 49 -5.86 1.99 -13.23
N LYS A 50 -5.91 3.18 -13.83
CA LYS A 50 -7.14 3.93 -14.10
C LYS A 50 -8.15 3.26 -15.06
N ASN A 51 -7.79 2.12 -15.67
CA ASN A 51 -8.67 1.34 -16.54
C ASN A 51 -9.10 -0.02 -15.97
N SER A 52 -8.72 -0.36 -14.74
CA SER A 52 -9.03 -1.68 -14.17
C SER A 52 -10.04 -1.55 -13.04
N ASP A 53 -10.86 -2.58 -12.85
CA ASP A 53 -11.94 -2.63 -11.89
C ASP A 53 -11.51 -2.24 -10.46
N LEU A 54 -12.44 -1.70 -9.66
CA LEU A 54 -12.29 -1.57 -8.19
C LEU A 54 -11.90 -2.90 -7.51
N SER A 55 -12.16 -4.03 -8.17
CA SER A 55 -11.70 -5.37 -7.81
C SER A 55 -10.17 -5.48 -7.76
N ALA A 56 -9.43 -4.74 -8.59
CA ALA A 56 -7.97 -4.73 -8.61
C ALA A 56 -7.39 -4.03 -7.37
N ALA A 57 -8.07 -3.03 -6.81
CA ALA A 57 -7.68 -2.45 -5.51
C ALA A 57 -7.75 -3.50 -4.38
N ALA A 58 -8.69 -4.45 -4.45
CA ALA A 58 -8.77 -5.54 -3.48
C ALA A 58 -7.61 -6.55 -3.62
N GLN A 59 -6.99 -6.64 -4.80
CA GLN A 59 -5.85 -7.52 -5.07
C GLN A 59 -4.52 -6.97 -4.55
N LEU A 60 -4.43 -5.66 -4.29
CA LEU A 60 -3.25 -5.06 -3.66
C LEU A 60 -3.00 -5.69 -2.28
N ARG A 61 -1.80 -6.26 -2.09
CA ARG A 61 -1.36 -6.77 -0.79
C ARG A 61 -0.63 -5.67 -0.05
N ILE A 62 -1.01 -5.43 1.21
CA ILE A 62 -0.39 -4.40 2.03
C ILE A 62 0.31 -5.07 3.20
N TYR A 63 1.57 -4.73 3.43
CA TYR A 63 2.38 -5.22 4.54
C TYR A 63 2.74 -4.07 5.48
N ALA A 64 2.85 -4.37 6.77
CA ALA A 64 3.09 -3.35 7.79
C ALA A 64 4.41 -2.59 7.60
N ASN A 65 5.43 -3.23 7.01
CA ASN A 65 6.74 -2.67 6.70
C ASN A 65 7.55 -3.63 5.81
N LYS A 66 8.73 -3.16 5.36
CA LYS A 66 9.67 -3.94 4.54
C LYS A 66 10.11 -5.25 5.19
N THR A 67 10.40 -5.26 6.50
CA THR A 67 10.81 -6.49 7.21
C THR A 67 9.73 -7.57 7.15
N THR A 68 8.46 -7.17 7.32
CA THR A 68 7.30 -8.08 7.26
C THR A 68 7.09 -8.61 5.84
N TYR A 69 7.35 -7.79 4.84
CA TYR A 69 7.29 -8.17 3.43
C TYR A 69 8.38 -9.18 3.04
N GLU A 70 9.62 -8.94 3.49
CA GLU A 70 10.77 -9.79 3.21
C GLU A 70 10.74 -11.15 3.93
N ASP A 71 10.01 -11.27 5.04
CA ASP A 71 9.83 -12.51 5.81
C ASP A 71 9.08 -13.61 5.05
N LYS A 72 8.45 -13.29 3.90
CA LYS A 72 7.74 -14.22 2.99
C LYS A 72 6.64 -15.11 3.62
N ASN A 73 6.30 -14.90 4.88
CA ASN A 73 5.30 -15.68 5.63
C ASN A 73 3.85 -15.24 5.35
N ASP A 74 3.57 -14.63 4.19
CA ASP A 74 2.27 -14.07 3.79
C ASP A 74 1.54 -13.30 4.92
N ARG A 75 2.26 -12.33 5.49
CA ARG A 75 1.76 -11.47 6.59
C ARG A 75 1.08 -10.21 6.07
N ALA A 76 0.38 -10.32 4.94
CA ALA A 76 -0.39 -9.21 4.41
C ALA A 76 -1.51 -8.83 5.40
N LEU A 77 -1.70 -7.53 5.58
CA LEU A 77 -2.75 -6.96 6.41
C LEU A 77 -4.11 -7.16 5.73
N LYS A 78 -5.12 -7.45 6.55
CA LYS A 78 -6.52 -7.61 6.15
C LYS A 78 -7.17 -6.25 5.99
N SER A 79 -8.19 -6.16 5.14
CA SER A 79 -8.89 -4.89 4.88
C SER A 79 -9.43 -4.19 6.14
N SER A 80 -9.82 -4.96 7.17
CA SER A 80 -10.32 -4.43 8.44
C SER A 80 -9.23 -3.99 9.43
N ASP A 81 -7.95 -4.22 9.12
CA ASP A 81 -6.86 -3.84 10.01
C ASP A 81 -6.70 -2.32 10.04
N LEU A 82 -6.61 -1.76 11.24
CA LEU A 82 -6.47 -0.32 11.43
C LEU A 82 -5.06 0.13 11.05
N VAL A 83 -4.97 1.16 10.20
CA VAL A 83 -3.67 1.74 9.81
C VAL A 83 -3.19 2.81 10.79
N LYS A 84 -3.89 2.98 11.92
CA LYS A 84 -3.70 4.12 12.82
C LYS A 84 -2.32 4.21 13.50
N ASN A 85 -1.49 3.16 13.48
CA ASN A 85 -0.15 3.17 14.07
C ASN A 85 0.94 2.74 13.07
N LEU A 86 0.61 2.67 11.78
CA LEU A 86 1.53 2.23 10.72
C LEU A 86 2.06 3.44 9.93
N GLY A 87 3.14 3.25 9.17
CA GLY A 87 3.63 4.25 8.21
C GLY A 87 3.85 5.63 8.80
N GLN A 88 4.40 5.73 10.01
CA GLN A 88 4.57 7.01 10.70
C GLN A 88 5.68 7.86 10.07
N ASP A 89 6.62 7.21 9.39
CA ASP A 89 7.77 7.80 8.72
C ASP A 89 8.21 6.92 7.54
N ALA A 90 9.17 7.41 6.73
CA ALA A 90 9.65 6.70 5.54
C ALA A 90 10.36 5.37 5.84
N ALA A 91 10.99 5.21 7.01
CA ALA A 91 11.65 3.96 7.40
C ALA A 91 10.64 2.90 7.87
N SER A 92 9.50 3.34 8.41
CA SER A 92 8.36 2.50 8.79
C SER A 92 7.24 2.44 7.74
N ALA A 93 7.54 2.81 6.48
CA ALA A 93 6.58 2.85 5.40
C ALA A 93 5.91 1.49 5.17
N LEU A 94 4.60 1.49 4.92
CA LEU A 94 3.90 0.27 4.53
C LEU A 94 4.33 -0.12 3.11
N ILE A 95 4.43 -1.42 2.86
CA ILE A 95 4.68 -1.94 1.52
C ILE A 95 3.35 -2.27 0.88
N VAL A 96 3.09 -1.71 -0.30
CA VAL A 96 1.97 -2.06 -1.16
C VAL A 96 2.52 -2.85 -2.32
N GLU A 97 2.27 -4.15 -2.33
CA GLU A 97 2.62 -5.03 -3.45
C GLU A 97 1.48 -5.01 -4.46
N VAL A 98 1.82 -4.60 -5.68
CA VAL A 98 0.95 -4.69 -6.85
C VAL A 98 1.15 -6.09 -7.43
N PRO A 99 0.09 -6.92 -7.48
CA PRO A 99 0.20 -8.24 -8.06
C PRO A 99 0.52 -8.13 -9.54
N ALA A 100 1.32 -9.06 -10.05
CA ALA A 100 1.47 -9.23 -11.48
C ALA A 100 0.08 -9.55 -12.04
N SER A 101 -0.36 -8.80 -13.05
CA SER A 101 -1.66 -9.04 -13.69
C SER A 101 -1.80 -10.54 -14.01
N PRO A 102 -2.96 -11.17 -13.75
CA PRO A 102 -3.19 -12.56 -14.13
C PRO A 102 -3.13 -12.77 -15.65
#